data_AF-A0A6M3K4D9-F1
#
_entry.id   AF-A0A6M3K4D9-F1
#
_cell.length_a   1.000
_cell.length_b   1.000
_cell.length_c   1.000
_cell.angle_alpha   90.00
_cell.angle_beta   90.00
_cell.angle_gamma   90.00
#
_symmetry.space_group_name_H-M   'P 1'
#
loop_
_entity.id
_entity.type
_entity.pdbx_description
1 polymer ?
#
loop_
_entity_poly.entity_id
_entity_poly.type
_entity_poly.pdbx_seq_one_letter_code
_entity_poly.pdbx_strand_id
1 'polypeptide(L)'
;MDKFQIGETVVISHNVQKKTANVWADYDPTTSIVVSIFTPAGVEDVASAAMTKDSTGNYHYDYQSASKSAGVYRARTTDTDSTRITKKDGYFELEV
;
A
#
# COMPACT_ATOMS: atom_id res chain seq x y z
N MET A 1 -6.07 -11.73 -5.26
CA MET A 1 -6.86 -10.68 -4.58
C MET A 1 -7.28 -11.31 -3.27
N ASP A 2 -6.87 -10.70 -2.17
CA ASP A 2 -7.07 -11.26 -0.83
C ASP A 2 -8.38 -10.73 -0.25
N LYS A 3 -9.00 -11.52 0.63
CA LYS A 3 -10.30 -11.26 1.25
C LYS A 3 -10.13 -11.15 2.77
N PHE A 4 -10.79 -10.17 3.37
CA PHE A 4 -10.72 -9.86 4.79
C PHE A 4 -12.11 -9.59 5.35
N GLN A 5 -12.30 -9.84 6.64
CA GLN A 5 -13.56 -9.55 7.32
C GLN A 5 -13.56 -8.09 7.81
N ILE A 6 -14.72 -7.44 7.74
CA ILE A 6 -14.91 -6.11 8.33
C ILE A 6 -14.64 -6.18 9.83
N GLY A 7 -13.75 -5.31 10.30
CA GLY A 7 -13.26 -5.31 11.68
C GLY A 7 -11.83 -5.84 11.82
N GLU A 8 -11.29 -6.52 10.82
CA GLU A 8 -9.87 -6.89 10.77
C GLU A 8 -8.98 -5.68 10.43
N THR A 9 -7.71 -5.76 10.81
CA THR A 9 -6.68 -4.85 10.29
C THR A 9 -6.12 -5.45 9.00
N VAL A 10 -6.26 -4.73 7.89
CA VAL A 10 -5.67 -5.13 6.61
C VAL A 10 -4.27 -4.54 6.52
N VAL A 11 -3.25 -5.39 6.48
CA VAL A 11 -1.85 -4.96 6.37
C VAL A 11 -1.47 -4.81 4.90
N ILE A 12 -1.35 -3.57 4.43
CA ILE A 12 -0.92 -3.27 3.06
C ILE A 12 0.59 -3.18 3.05
N SER A 13 1.26 -4.12 2.40
CA SER A 13 2.73 -4.19 2.35
C SER A 13 3.28 -3.78 0.97
N HIS A 14 4.45 -3.14 0.97
CA HIS A 14 5.15 -2.75 -0.24
C HIS A 14 6.67 -2.84 -0.06
N ASN A 15 7.29 -3.50 -1.03
CA ASN A 15 8.74 -3.61 -1.14
C ASN A 15 9.17 -2.90 -2.41
N VAL A 16 10.16 -2.03 -2.29
CA VAL A 16 10.72 -1.32 -3.43
C VAL A 16 11.89 -2.12 -3.96
N GLN A 17 11.86 -2.39 -5.26
CA GLN A 17 12.96 -3.05 -5.95
C GLN A 17 13.52 -2.14 -7.03
N LYS A 18 14.84 -2.09 -7.14
CA LYS A 18 15.54 -1.32 -8.17
C LYS A 18 16.36 -2.27 -9.02
N LYS A 19 16.19 -2.17 -10.33
CA LYS A 19 17.01 -2.91 -11.28
C LYS A 19 18.35 -2.20 -11.44
N THR A 20 19.44 -2.85 -11.04
CA THR A 20 20.81 -2.37 -11.23
C THR A 20 21.59 -3.43 -11.98
N ALA A 21 22.23 -3.08 -13.10
CA ALA A 21 23.04 -4.01 -13.91
C ALA A 21 22.32 -5.35 -14.21
N ASN A 22 21.03 -5.27 -14.58
CA ASN A 22 20.14 -6.41 -14.85
C ASN A 22 19.69 -7.28 -13.67
N VAL A 23 20.08 -6.95 -12.43
CA VAL A 23 19.61 -7.63 -11.23
C VAL A 23 18.54 -6.79 -10.54
N TRP A 24 17.42 -7.41 -10.17
CA TRP A 24 16.46 -6.79 -9.25
C TRP A 24 16.96 -7.00 -7.83
N ALA A 25 17.14 -5.91 -7.09
CA ALA A 25 17.50 -5.95 -5.69
C ALA A 25 16.54 -5.07 -4.89
N ASP A 26 16.32 -5.45 -3.65
CA ASP A 26 15.58 -4.62 -2.71
C ASP A 26 16.31 -3.28 -2.53
N TYR A 27 15.53 -2.22 -2.52
CA TYR A 27 16.00 -0.86 -2.50
C TYR A 27 15.25 -0.09 -1.43
N ASP A 28 15.98 0.76 -0.72
CA ASP A 28 15.46 1.59 0.35
C ASP A 28 15.37 3.05 -0.13
N PRO A 29 14.17 3.54 -0.52
CA PRO A 29 14.01 4.92 -0.94
C PRO A 29 14.24 5.89 0.22
N THR A 30 14.98 6.96 -0.04
CA THR A 30 15.43 7.90 1.00
C THR A 30 14.36 8.90 1.47
N THR A 31 13.27 9.09 0.71
CA THR A 31 12.39 10.26 0.87
C THR A 31 11.00 10.00 1.42
N SER A 32 10.33 8.88 1.07
CA SER A 32 9.10 8.35 1.71
C SER A 32 8.34 7.42 0.75
N ILE A 33 7.54 6.53 1.33
CA ILE A 33 6.51 5.76 0.64
C ILE A 33 5.16 6.09 1.27
N VAL A 34 4.17 6.39 0.45
CA VAL A 34 2.80 6.66 0.90
C VAL A 34 1.80 5.69 0.29
N VAL A 35 0.66 5.52 0.95
CA VAL A 35 -0.49 4.77 0.43
C VAL A 35 -1.71 5.67 0.33
N SER A 36 -2.44 5.55 -0.78
CA SER A 36 -3.83 6.01 -0.91
C SER A 36 -4.76 4.80 -1.03
N ILE A 37 -5.89 4.82 -0.35
CA ILE A 37 -6.89 3.74 -0.40
C ILE A 37 -8.20 4.30 -0.94
N PHE A 38 -8.77 3.61 -1.91
CA PHE A 38 -10.03 3.95 -2.55
C PHE A 38 -11.08 2.90 -2.21
N THR A 39 -12.25 3.39 -1.82
CA THR A 39 -13.46 2.59 -1.57
C THR A 39 -13.95 1.88 -2.85
N PRO A 40 -14.88 0.92 -2.74
CA PRO A 40 -15.50 0.28 -3.90
C PRO A 40 -16.22 1.26 -4.84
N ALA A 41 -16.66 2.41 -4.32
CA ALA A 41 -17.25 3.49 -5.12
C ALA A 41 -16.19 4.36 -5.84
N GLY A 42 -14.90 4.09 -5.65
CA GLY A 42 -13.80 4.87 -6.22
C GLY A 42 -13.45 6.15 -5.46
N VAL A 43 -14.07 6.39 -4.31
CA VAL A 43 -13.78 7.56 -3.44
C VAL A 43 -12.54 7.28 -2.60
N GLU A 44 -11.66 8.26 -2.45
CA GLU A 44 -10.48 8.15 -1.59
C GLU A 44 -10.89 8.15 -0.10
N ASP A 45 -10.57 7.07 0.60
CA ASP A 45 -10.81 6.88 2.03
C ASP A 45 -9.56 7.22 2.86
N VAL A 46 -8.38 6.89 2.32
CA VAL A 46 -7.09 7.29 2.89
C VAL A 46 -6.32 8.05 1.82
N ALA A 47 -5.94 9.29 2.14
CA ALA A 47 -5.20 10.15 1.23
C ALA A 47 -3.72 10.21 1.62
N SER A 48 -2.83 9.65 0.78
CA SER A 48 -1.37 9.78 0.87
C SER A 48 -0.80 9.62 2.29
N ALA A 49 -1.20 8.57 3.00
CA ALA A 49 -0.69 8.27 4.33
C ALA A 49 0.71 7.66 4.26
N ALA A 50 1.63 8.09 5.12
CA ALA A 50 2.97 7.52 5.18
C ALA A 50 2.93 6.05 5.61
N MET A 51 3.71 5.21 4.93
CA MET A 51 3.91 3.81 5.31
C MET A 51 5.06 3.70 6.32
N THR A 52 4.92 2.77 7.27
CA THR A 52 5.95 2.47 8.27
C THR A 52 6.91 1.43 7.72
N LYS A 53 8.21 1.66 7.87
CA LYS A 53 9.25 0.71 7.49
C LYS A 53 9.60 -0.20 8.66
N ASP A 54 9.56 -1.50 8.45
CA ASP A 54 10.00 -2.49 9.44
C ASP A 54 11.54 -2.69 9.45
N SER A 55 12.04 -3.47 10.40
CA SER A 55 13.49 -3.76 10.53
C SER A 55 14.07 -4.58 9.38
N THR A 56 13.22 -5.20 8.56
CA THR A 56 13.61 -5.99 7.37
C THR A 56 13.54 -5.19 6.08
N GLY A 57 13.08 -3.92 6.14
CA GLY A 57 12.99 -3.03 4.99
C GLY A 57 11.66 -3.11 4.22
N ASN A 58 10.66 -3.84 4.72
CA ASN A 58 9.34 -3.81 4.12
C ASN A 58 8.56 -2.61 4.66
N TYR A 59 7.80 -1.96 3.78
CA TYR A 59 6.91 -0.88 4.17
C TYR A 59 5.51 -1.42 4.35
N HIS A 60 4.83 -1.03 5.42
CA HIS A 60 3.45 -1.44 5.67
C HIS A 60 2.57 -0.26 6.11
N TYR A 61 1.28 -0.41 5.87
CA TYR A 61 0.24 0.43 6.42
C TYR A 61 -0.91 -0.43 6.92
N ASP A 62 -1.28 -0.21 8.17
CA ASP A 62 -2.32 -0.97 8.87
C ASP A 62 -3.67 -0.26 8.67
N TYR A 63 -4.45 -0.76 7.71
CA TYR A 63 -5.76 -0.21 7.42
C TYR A 63 -6.82 -0.81 8.34
N GLN A 64 -7.42 0.05 9.16
CA GLN A 64 -8.51 -0.32 10.06
C GLN A 64 -9.82 -0.45 9.26
N SER A 65 -10.30 -1.68 9.06
CA SER A 65 -11.51 -1.95 8.29
C SER A 65 -12.81 -1.82 9.10
N ALA A 66 -12.72 -1.55 10.40
CA ALA A 66 -13.89 -1.36 11.25
C ALA A 66 -14.80 -0.24 10.69
N SER A 67 -16.09 -0.53 10.61
CA SER A 67 -17.13 0.40 10.09
C SER A 67 -16.99 0.76 8.60
N LYS A 68 -16.17 0.04 7.84
CA LYS A 68 -16.05 0.23 6.38
C LYS A 68 -17.12 -0.58 5.64
N SER A 69 -17.43 -0.19 4.41
CA SER A 69 -18.37 -0.90 3.54
C SER A 69 -17.74 -2.18 2.99
N ALA A 70 -18.54 -3.22 2.79
CA ALA A 70 -18.09 -4.40 2.04
C ALA A 70 -17.78 -4.05 0.57
N GLY A 71 -16.92 -4.84 -0.06
CA GLY A 71 -16.58 -4.75 -1.49
C GLY A 71 -15.09 -4.62 -1.76
N VAL A 72 -14.75 -4.38 -3.03
CA VAL A 72 -13.36 -4.34 -3.51
C VAL A 72 -12.76 -2.95 -3.34
N TYR A 73 -11.72 -2.86 -2.54
CA TYR A 73 -10.91 -1.66 -2.33
C TYR A 73 -9.67 -1.68 -3.23
N ARG A 74 -9.20 -0.48 -3.60
CA ARG A 74 -7.91 -0.31 -4.27
C ARG A 74 -6.94 0.39 -3.33
N ALA A 75 -5.79 -0.21 -3.06
CA ALA A 75 -4.67 0.43 -2.40
C ALA A 75 -3.62 0.82 -3.45
N ARG A 76 -3.16 2.07 -3.43
CA ARG A 76 -2.11 2.58 -4.30
C ARG A 76 -0.93 3.01 -3.45
N THR A 77 0.20 2.33 -3.60
CA THR A 77 1.46 2.80 -3.01
C THR A 77 2.18 3.71 -4.00
N THR A 78 2.80 4.76 -3.47
CA THR A 78 3.59 5.71 -4.24
C THR A 78 4.94 5.90 -3.58
N ASP A 79 6.00 5.54 -4.30
CA ASP A 79 7.39 5.74 -3.88
C ASP A 79 7.89 7.01 -4.55
N THR A 80 8.41 7.95 -3.76
CA THR A 80 9.09 9.13 -4.29
C THR A 80 10.56 9.03 -3.94
N ASP A 81 11.44 9.00 -4.94
CA ASP A 81 12.90 9.05 -4.80
C ASP A 81 13.44 10.23 -5.64
N SER A 82 13.69 11.36 -4.96
CA SER A 82 14.08 12.63 -5.57
C SER A 82 13.11 13.09 -6.68
N THR A 83 13.39 12.74 -7.94
CA THR A 83 12.59 13.10 -9.13
C THR A 83 11.79 11.94 -9.70
N ARG A 84 11.92 10.73 -9.14
CA ARG A 84 11.26 9.53 -9.64
C ARG A 84 10.06 9.21 -8.77
N ILE A 85 8.92 8.99 -9.41
CA ILE A 85 7.68 8.57 -8.76
C ILE A 85 7.29 7.21 -9.34
N THR A 86 7.25 6.20 -8.49
CA THR A 86 6.76 4.86 -8.84
C THR A 86 5.40 4.66 -8.19
N LYS A 87 4.42 4.13 -8.92
CA LYS A 87 3.10 3.79 -8.39
C LYS A 87 2.83 2.31 -8.58
N LYS A 88 2.26 1.67 -7.56
CA LYS A 88 1.81 0.28 -7.63
C LYS A 88 0.39 0.18 -7.08
N ASP A 89 -0.51 -0.38 -7.87
CA ASP A 89 -1.89 -0.64 -7.46
C ASP A 89 -2.02 -2.08 -6.96
N GLY A 90 -2.71 -2.24 -5.83
CA GLY A 90 -3.13 -3.51 -5.23
C GLY A 90 -4.62 -3.46 -4.89
N TYR A 91 -5.23 -4.63 -4.73
CA TYR A 91 -6.66 -4.77 -4.49
C TYR A 91 -6.92 -5.79 -3.40
N PHE A 92 -7.89 -5.49 -2.53
CA PHE A 92 -8.40 -6.38 -1.49
C PHE A 92 -9.91 -6.25 -1.38
N GLU A 93 -10.57 -7.28 -0.86
CA GLU A 93 -12.02 -7.29 -0.67
C GLU A 93 -12.36 -7.36 0.83
N LEU A 94 -13.30 -6.53 1.26
CA LEU A 94 -13.91 -6.61 2.60
C LEU A 94 -15.25 -7.34 2.53
N GLU A 95 -15.44 -8.31 3.40
CA GLU A 95 -16.65 -9.14 3.54
C GLU A 95 -17.27 -8.97 4.94
N VAL A 96 -18.56 -9.32 5.06
CA VAL A 96 -19.34 -9.22 6.31
C VAL A 96 -19.23 -10.50 7.13
#